data_AF-A0A7K0C7P1-F1
#
_entry.id   AF-A0A7K0C7P1-F1
#
_cell.length_a   1.000
_cell.length_b   1.000
_cell.length_c   1.000
_cell.angle_alpha   90.00
_cell.angle_beta   90.00
_cell.angle_gamma   90.00
#
_symmetry.space_group_name_H-M   'P 1'
#
loop_
_entity.id
_entity.type
_entity.pdbx_description
1 polymer ?
#
loop_
_entity_poly.entity_id
_entity_poly.type
_entity_poly.pdbx_seq_one_letter_code
_entity_poly.pdbx_strand_id
1 'polypeptide(L)'
;MEEVVVRRSDTPGRPVRTGVLLAKNGASLKVRWEDDGQEETVRISATTTFAVRGSLRHQWLADPEKSAALITERLELDPLDLVLEVLRDSLSALDATAIKEQLKQYGATAESLDAAWKRVQNRLKTLPEVRVKKNKYRWIGPRDTAPETPVESAPPVKPAPAVRTVPGALQKALGSADLPALMSKPLATGVRLGQARDAEIDRLLSSLPKKERTALLLARPQPSPTTDNPDVAASVGADTLTKLLNDAADEIRDAASAEKRTAGLWLLRRTVAVQGAQAPAPDALIALASLLAMDAPGALDTLDEITRTLSARLRGTRASVDLTALARLAARLPLTTGGGRAALLTAVADLWPDQITDTAWWRDVPATVLAEADGPVEQLLRRPEIAETVVAPLVRRELSGVTTRDRLAGLLGLPNAFVKYLEPAEVAAAFRRVAEGDPCTESWLAALERPERQKSGE
;
A
#
# COMPACT_ATOMS: atom_id res chain seq x y z
N MET A 1 6.77 21.08 1.98
CA MET A 1 5.34 21.07 2.36
C MET A 1 4.65 22.08 1.47
N GLU A 2 3.71 21.64 0.63
CA GLU A 2 2.97 22.51 -0.29
C GLU A 2 1.93 23.32 0.51
N GLU A 3 1.94 24.65 0.40
CA GLU A 3 0.97 25.53 1.07
C GLU A 3 -0.28 25.65 0.19
N VAL A 4 -1.45 25.39 0.79
CA VAL A 4 -2.75 25.50 0.13
C VAL A 4 -3.56 26.64 0.72
N VAL A 5 -4.37 27.24 -0.15
CA VAL A 5 -5.33 28.28 0.19
C VAL A 5 -6.71 27.65 0.23
N VAL A 6 -7.36 27.78 1.37
CA VAL A 6 -8.77 27.40 1.54
C VAL A 6 -9.60 28.66 1.58
N ARG A 7 -10.56 28.77 0.67
CA ARG A 7 -11.48 29.91 0.56
C ARG A 7 -12.90 29.45 0.89
N ARG A 8 -13.44 29.99 1.98
CA ARG A 8 -14.85 29.83 2.32
C ARG A 8 -15.67 30.90 1.59
N SER A 9 -16.77 30.50 0.96
CA SER A 9 -17.68 31.46 0.35
C SER A 9 -18.52 32.15 1.42
N ASP A 10 -18.68 33.46 1.33
CA ASP A 10 -19.63 34.22 2.17
C ASP A 10 -21.09 33.96 1.77
N THR A 11 -21.32 33.38 0.59
CA THR A 11 -22.67 32.99 0.13
C THR A 11 -23.04 31.61 0.68
N PRO A 12 -24.17 31.47 1.41
CA PRO A 12 -24.68 30.18 1.88
C PRO A 12 -24.86 29.18 0.73
N GLY A 13 -24.41 27.93 0.92
CA GLY A 13 -24.58 26.84 -0.04
C GLY A 13 -23.53 26.74 -1.14
N ARG A 14 -22.55 27.65 -1.21
CA ARG A 14 -21.38 27.47 -2.09
C ARG A 14 -20.30 26.63 -1.37
N PRO A 15 -19.71 25.64 -2.07
CA PRO A 15 -18.71 24.76 -1.47
C PRO A 15 -17.45 25.54 -1.09
N VAL A 16 -16.76 25.06 -0.06
CA VAL A 16 -15.41 25.52 0.28
C VAL A 16 -14.47 25.13 -0.87
N ARG A 17 -13.66 26.08 -1.35
CA ARG A 17 -12.69 25.81 -2.42
C ARG A 17 -11.30 25.69 -1.83
N THR A 18 -10.55 24.69 -2.29
CA THR A 18 -9.14 24.50 -1.98
C THR A 18 -8.32 24.72 -3.24
N GLY A 19 -7.20 25.42 -3.13
CA GLY A 19 -6.28 25.63 -4.23
C GLY A 19 -4.82 25.68 -3.81
N VAL A 20 -3.93 25.39 -4.75
CA VAL A 20 -2.48 25.45 -4.57
C VAL A 20 -2.00 26.89 -4.70
N LEU A 21 -1.19 27.36 -3.75
CA LEU A 21 -0.59 28.69 -3.82
C LEU A 21 0.56 28.70 -4.84
N LEU A 22 0.42 29.48 -5.91
CA LEU A 22 1.46 29.63 -6.94
C LEU A 22 2.40 30.80 -6.65
N ALA A 23 1.86 31.93 -6.17
CA ALA A 23 2.64 33.11 -5.83
C ALA A 23 1.93 34.00 -4.80
N LYS A 24 2.70 34.73 -4.00
CA LYS A 24 2.20 35.67 -2.97
C LYS A 24 2.80 37.05 -3.19
N ASN A 25 1.95 38.02 -3.54
CA ASN A 25 2.32 39.40 -3.82
C ASN A 25 1.58 40.35 -2.87
N GLY A 26 2.14 40.55 -1.68
CA GLY A 26 1.56 41.42 -0.65
C GLY A 26 0.16 40.97 -0.23
N ALA A 27 -0.86 41.74 -0.58
CA ALA A 27 -2.27 41.47 -0.28
C ALA A 27 -2.98 40.57 -1.32
N SER A 28 -2.30 40.16 -2.38
CA SER A 28 -2.85 39.32 -3.45
C SER A 28 -2.11 38.00 -3.57
N LEU A 29 -2.86 36.93 -3.85
CA LEU A 29 -2.39 35.55 -3.99
C LEU A 29 -2.73 35.07 -5.40
N LYS A 30 -1.80 34.42 -6.08
CA LYS A 30 -2.10 33.67 -7.29
C LYS A 30 -2.32 32.21 -6.88
N VAL A 31 -3.53 31.71 -7.07
CA VAL A 31 -3.96 30.37 -6.61
C VAL A 31 -4.44 29.57 -7.80
N ARG A 32 -4.11 28.29 -7.88
CA ARG A 32 -4.72 27.34 -8.81
C ARG A 32 -5.72 26.47 -8.06
N TRP A 33 -7.00 26.57 -8.38
CA TRP A 33 -8.03 25.83 -7.67
C TRP A 33 -8.06 24.35 -8.06
N GLU A 34 -8.36 23.48 -7.10
CA GLU A 34 -8.39 22.03 -7.32
C GLU A 34 -9.69 21.54 -7.98
N ASP A 35 -10.77 22.31 -7.84
CA ASP A 35 -12.09 21.94 -8.36
C ASP A 35 -12.20 22.12 -9.87
N ASP A 36 -11.68 23.23 -10.41
CA ASP A 36 -11.76 23.57 -11.84
C ASP A 36 -10.39 23.72 -12.52
N GLY A 37 -9.29 23.66 -11.77
CA GLY A 37 -7.94 23.85 -12.30
C GLY A 37 -7.60 25.29 -12.69
N GLN A 38 -8.50 26.26 -12.49
CA GLN A 38 -8.30 27.64 -12.93
C GLN A 38 -7.32 28.38 -12.02
N GLU A 39 -6.51 29.24 -12.64
CA GLU A 39 -5.65 30.18 -11.91
C GLU A 39 -6.40 31.50 -11.66
N GLU A 40 -6.58 31.85 -10.40
CA GLU A 40 -7.23 33.09 -9.97
C GLU A 40 -6.26 33.93 -9.13
N THR A 41 -6.34 35.25 -9.27
CA THR A 41 -5.70 36.18 -8.33
C THR A 41 -6.69 36.58 -7.25
N VAL A 42 -6.48 36.09 -6.03
CA VAL A 42 -7.36 36.26 -4.87
C VAL A 42 -6.76 37.27 -3.90
N ARG A 43 -7.57 38.19 -3.38
CA ARG A 43 -7.12 39.10 -2.32
C ARG A 43 -7.22 38.42 -0.95
N ILE A 44 -6.21 38.58 -0.10
CA ILE A 44 -6.25 38.09 1.28
C ILE A 44 -7.39 38.79 2.02
N SER A 45 -8.35 38.00 2.50
CA SER A 45 -9.56 38.43 3.21
C SER A 45 -9.78 37.55 4.46
N ALA A 46 -10.78 37.88 5.28
CA ALA A 46 -11.18 37.06 6.42
C ALA A 46 -11.64 35.64 6.01
N THR A 47 -12.04 35.45 4.75
CA THR A 47 -12.48 34.17 4.18
C THR A 47 -11.35 33.32 3.59
N THR A 48 -10.13 33.84 3.58
CA THR A 48 -8.96 33.18 2.99
C THR A 48 -8.06 32.66 4.12
N THR A 49 -7.92 31.34 4.23
CA THR A 49 -7.07 30.70 5.24
C THR A 49 -5.98 29.86 4.58
N PHE A 50 -4.78 29.87 5.17
CA PHE A 50 -3.66 29.05 4.72
C PHE A 50 -3.54 27.80 5.56
N ALA A 51 -3.20 26.69 4.92
CA ALA A 51 -2.86 25.43 5.57
C ALA A 51 -1.80 24.68 4.76
N VAL A 52 -1.15 23.70 5.40
CA VAL A 52 -0.28 22.77 4.68
C VAL A 52 -1.15 21.70 4.04
N ARG A 53 -0.89 21.35 2.78
CA ARG A 53 -1.66 20.32 2.07
C ARG A 53 -1.62 19.00 2.83
N GLY A 54 -2.79 18.41 3.02
CA GLY A 54 -2.96 17.14 3.71
C GLY A 54 -2.95 17.23 5.24
N SER A 55 -2.65 18.38 5.84
CA SER A 55 -2.62 18.53 7.30
C SER A 55 -4.02 18.52 7.92
N LEU A 56 -4.14 18.23 9.23
CA LEU A 56 -5.42 18.26 9.95
C LEU A 56 -6.17 19.59 9.76
N ARG A 57 -5.43 20.70 9.80
CA ARG A 57 -6.00 22.03 9.57
C ARG A 57 -6.58 22.15 8.17
N HIS A 58 -5.90 21.61 7.16
CA HIS A 58 -6.41 21.61 5.78
C HIS A 58 -7.67 20.76 5.64
N GLN A 59 -7.66 19.53 6.17
CA GLN A 59 -8.81 18.62 6.12
C GLN A 59 -10.03 19.24 6.80
N TRP A 60 -9.85 19.79 8.01
CA TRP A 60 -10.93 20.44 8.75
C TRP A 60 -11.45 21.71 8.06
N LEU A 61 -10.57 22.49 7.44
CA LEU A 61 -11.00 23.69 6.71
C LEU A 61 -11.85 23.34 5.48
N ALA A 62 -11.50 22.24 4.79
CA ALA A 62 -12.18 21.75 3.60
C ALA A 62 -13.54 21.11 3.92
N ASP A 63 -13.60 20.22 4.93
CA ASP A 63 -14.82 19.53 5.34
C ASP A 63 -14.83 19.31 6.87
N PRO A 64 -15.44 20.24 7.64
CA PRO A 64 -15.44 20.16 9.10
C PRO A 64 -16.16 18.95 9.68
N GLU A 65 -17.29 18.54 9.07
CA GLU A 65 -18.13 17.45 9.60
C GLU A 65 -17.45 16.10 9.41
N LYS A 66 -16.94 15.84 8.20
CA LYS A 66 -16.19 14.63 7.90
C LYS A 66 -14.90 14.54 8.72
N SER A 67 -14.22 15.67 8.92
CA SER A 67 -13.00 15.73 9.71
C SER A 67 -13.25 15.45 11.20
N ALA A 68 -14.35 15.93 11.77
CA ALA A 68 -14.69 15.65 13.17
C ALA A 68 -14.95 14.15 13.42
N ALA A 69 -15.63 13.47 12.48
CA ALA A 69 -15.83 12.02 12.54
C ALA A 69 -14.50 11.25 12.46
N LEU A 70 -13.65 11.58 11.48
CA LEU A 70 -12.32 10.98 11.31
C LEU A 70 -11.41 11.18 12.53
N ILE A 71 -11.47 12.36 13.16
CA ILE A 71 -10.67 12.65 14.36
C ILE A 71 -11.12 11.81 15.55
N THR A 72 -12.43 11.62 15.69
CA THR A 72 -12.98 10.78 16.76
C THR A 72 -12.51 9.33 16.59
N GLU A 73 -12.61 8.78 15.38
CA GLU A 73 -12.13 7.43 15.04
C GLU A 73 -10.61 7.28 15.26
N ARG A 74 -9.80 8.25 14.78
CA ARG A 74 -8.34 8.23 14.96
C ARG A 74 -7.92 8.36 16.43
N LEU A 75 -8.65 9.10 17.26
CA LEU A 75 -8.38 9.19 18.71
C LEU A 75 -8.59 7.85 19.43
N GLU A 76 -9.49 7.01 18.94
CA GLU A 76 -9.71 5.68 19.48
C GLU A 76 -8.59 4.72 19.08
N LEU A 77 -8.29 4.66 17.76
CA LEU A 77 -7.34 3.74 17.15
C LEU A 77 -5.87 4.10 17.43
N ASP A 78 -5.44 5.32 17.10
CA ASP A 78 -4.07 5.79 17.31
C ASP A 78 -4.00 7.28 17.69
N PRO A 79 -4.23 7.60 18.98
CA PRO A 79 -4.18 8.98 19.45
C PRO A 79 -2.77 9.59 19.41
N LEU A 80 -1.71 8.78 19.32
CA LEU A 80 -0.34 9.29 19.29
C LEU A 80 -0.06 9.98 17.96
N ASP A 81 -0.39 9.33 16.85
CA ASP A 81 -0.17 9.86 15.50
C ASP A 81 -0.87 11.22 15.32
N LEU A 82 -2.12 11.32 15.80
CA LEU A 82 -2.89 12.56 15.74
C LEU A 82 -2.22 13.71 16.53
N VAL A 83 -1.70 13.42 17.73
CA VAL A 83 -0.99 14.42 18.53
C VAL A 83 0.35 14.81 17.89
N LEU A 84 1.05 13.87 17.26
CA LEU A 84 2.27 14.18 16.51
C LEU A 84 1.98 15.05 15.29
N GLU A 85 0.87 14.83 14.60
CA GLU A 85 0.42 15.65 13.47
C GLU A 85 0.15 17.10 13.92
N VAL A 86 -0.55 17.29 15.04
CA VAL A 86 -0.74 18.62 15.65
C VAL A 86 0.59 19.28 16.00
N LEU A 87 1.54 18.51 16.58
CA LEU A 87 2.86 19.03 16.92
C LEU A 87 3.71 19.39 15.69
N ARG A 88 3.56 18.66 14.57
CA ARG A 88 4.22 18.95 13.29
C ARG A 88 3.68 20.22 12.65
N ASP A 89 2.36 20.41 12.71
CA ASP A 89 1.70 21.61 12.20
C ASP A 89 2.04 22.85 13.05
N SER A 90 2.35 22.66 14.34
CA SER A 90 2.77 23.73 15.22
C SER A 90 4.26 24.06 15.08
N LEU A 91 4.58 25.28 14.64
CA LEU A 91 5.97 25.77 14.59
C LEU A 91 6.56 26.11 15.98
N SER A 92 5.71 26.16 17.01
CA SER A 92 6.07 26.53 18.39
C SER A 92 5.86 25.37 19.36
N ALA A 93 6.48 25.45 20.54
CA ALA A 93 6.28 24.44 21.58
C ALA A 93 4.91 24.60 22.24
N LEU A 94 4.11 23.54 22.25
CA LEU A 94 2.77 23.52 22.82
C LEU A 94 2.75 22.79 24.16
N ASP A 95 1.92 23.24 25.10
CA ASP A 95 1.61 22.47 26.31
C ASP A 95 0.39 21.55 26.08
N ALA A 96 0.11 20.69 27.05
CA ALA A 96 -1.00 19.74 26.98
C ALA A 96 -2.35 20.42 26.78
N THR A 97 -2.56 21.59 27.39
CA THR A 97 -3.81 22.34 27.29
C THR A 97 -4.00 22.89 25.89
N ALA A 98 -2.95 23.48 25.31
CA ALA A 98 -2.96 24.00 23.95
C ALA A 98 -3.20 22.92 22.91
N ILE A 99 -2.60 21.73 23.07
CA ILE A 99 -2.82 20.59 22.16
C ILE A 99 -4.28 20.12 22.22
N LYS A 100 -4.82 19.96 23.43
CA LYS A 100 -6.23 19.57 23.61
C LYS A 100 -7.18 20.61 23.03
N GLU A 101 -6.89 21.89 23.20
CA GLU A 101 -7.71 22.97 22.66
C GLU A 101 -7.71 22.97 21.13
N GLN A 102 -6.57 22.72 20.49
CA GLN A 102 -6.51 22.56 19.03
C GLN A 102 -7.31 21.36 18.54
N LEU A 103 -7.22 20.21 19.22
CA LEU A 103 -8.02 19.04 18.86
C LEU A 103 -9.53 19.25 19.08
N LYS A 104 -9.92 20.00 20.12
CA LYS A 104 -11.32 20.41 20.32
C LYS A 104 -11.84 21.29 19.20
N GLN A 105 -11.02 22.23 18.71
CA GLN A 105 -11.38 23.07 17.55
C GLN A 105 -11.66 22.24 16.30
N TYR A 106 -11.02 21.07 16.19
CA TYR A 106 -11.25 20.13 15.09
C TYR A 106 -12.40 19.13 15.34
N GLY A 107 -13.13 19.24 16.44
CA GLY A 107 -14.34 18.46 16.71
C GLY A 107 -14.19 17.32 17.73
N ALA A 108 -13.03 17.18 18.38
CA ALA A 108 -12.86 16.17 19.43
C ALA A 108 -13.59 16.54 20.73
N THR A 109 -14.22 15.56 21.37
CA THR A 109 -14.92 15.76 22.66
C THR A 109 -13.92 15.81 23.83
N ALA A 110 -14.27 16.52 24.91
CA ALA A 110 -13.38 16.65 26.07
C ALA A 110 -13.06 15.29 26.73
N GLU A 111 -14.05 14.40 26.80
CA GLU A 111 -13.92 13.08 27.42
C GLU A 111 -12.97 12.16 26.64
N SER A 112 -13.13 12.07 25.32
CA SER A 112 -12.27 11.27 24.45
C SER A 112 -10.81 11.76 24.48
N LEU A 113 -10.61 13.08 24.52
CA LEU A 113 -9.28 13.68 24.61
C LEU A 113 -8.59 13.39 25.93
N ASP A 114 -9.29 13.42 27.06
CA ASP A 114 -8.66 13.14 28.36
C ASP A 114 -8.24 11.67 28.48
N ALA A 115 -9.06 10.74 27.97
CA ALA A 115 -8.73 9.32 27.90
C ALA A 115 -7.55 9.05 26.94
N ALA A 116 -7.57 9.66 25.75
CA ALA A 116 -6.49 9.56 24.76
C ALA A 116 -5.18 10.18 25.29
N TRP A 117 -5.23 11.34 25.93
CA TRP A 117 -4.06 12.05 26.42
C TRP A 117 -3.27 11.24 27.46
N LYS A 118 -3.97 10.54 28.36
CA LYS A 118 -3.31 9.65 29.35
C LYS A 118 -2.49 8.55 28.67
N ARG A 119 -2.96 8.00 27.54
CA ARG A 119 -2.25 6.97 26.75
C ARG A 119 -1.03 7.57 26.02
N VAL A 120 -1.17 8.78 25.50
CA VAL A 120 -0.15 9.44 24.67
C VAL A 120 0.97 10.08 25.48
N GLN A 121 0.66 10.68 26.64
CA GLN A 121 1.60 11.49 27.43
C GLN A 121 2.87 10.71 27.82
N ASN A 122 2.73 9.43 28.17
CA ASN A 122 3.87 8.60 28.52
C ASN A 122 4.73 8.26 27.29
N ARG A 123 4.09 8.03 26.14
CA ARG A 123 4.79 7.69 24.88
C ARG A 123 5.54 8.90 24.31
N LEU A 124 4.98 10.10 24.38
CA LEU A 124 5.63 11.33 23.88
C LEU A 124 7.01 11.60 24.51
N LYS A 125 7.20 11.25 25.79
CA LYS A 125 8.49 11.42 26.48
C LYS A 125 9.57 10.48 25.96
N THR A 126 9.18 9.35 25.37
CA THR A 126 10.10 8.33 24.86
C THR A 126 10.47 8.51 23.39
N LEU A 127 9.78 9.39 22.66
CA LEU A 127 10.02 9.59 21.23
C LEU A 127 11.23 10.50 20.99
N PRO A 128 12.19 10.08 20.13
CA PRO A 128 13.37 10.89 19.81
C PRO A 128 13.04 12.15 18.99
N GLU A 129 11.87 12.15 18.33
CA GLU A 129 11.39 13.22 17.43
C GLU A 129 10.67 14.35 18.18
N VAL A 130 10.43 14.20 19.48
CA VAL A 130 9.72 15.18 20.31
C VAL A 130 10.63 15.63 21.45
N ARG A 131 10.90 16.93 21.50
CA ARG A 131 11.63 17.55 22.61
C ARG A 131 10.64 18.00 23.68
N VAL A 132 10.78 17.47 24.89
CA VAL A 132 9.99 17.87 26.05
C VAL A 132 10.81 18.80 26.94
N LYS A 133 10.33 20.03 27.19
CA LYS A 133 10.96 20.99 28.11
C LYS A 133 9.89 21.69 28.94
N LYS A 134 9.95 21.59 30.28
CA LYS A 134 8.99 22.22 31.22
C LYS A 134 7.52 21.95 30.83
N ASN A 135 7.16 20.69 30.58
CA ASN A 135 5.82 20.26 30.15
C ASN A 135 5.33 20.84 28.80
N LYS A 136 6.22 21.43 28.01
CA LYS A 136 5.97 21.78 26.61
C LYS A 136 6.58 20.75 25.68
N TYR A 137 5.85 20.39 24.65
CA TYR A 137 6.21 19.43 23.61
C TYR A 137 6.50 20.21 22.34
N ARG A 138 7.61 19.89 21.68
CA ARG A 138 7.99 20.48 20.39
C ARG A 138 8.45 19.38 19.46
N TRP A 139 7.89 19.37 18.26
CA TRP A 139 8.40 18.53 17.17
C TRP A 139 9.80 19.01 16.76
N ILE A 140 10.77 18.11 16.75
CA ILE A 140 12.15 18.38 16.30
C ILE A 140 12.52 17.56 15.06
N GLY A 141 11.60 16.73 14.55
CA GLY A 141 11.85 15.81 13.44
C GLY A 141 12.78 14.64 13.83
N PRO A 142 12.95 13.67 12.92
CA PRO A 142 14.01 12.66 13.05
C PRO A 142 15.36 13.38 13.12
N ARG A 143 16.05 13.21 14.25
CA ARG A 143 17.07 14.15 14.71
C ARG A 143 18.42 13.89 14.01
N ASP A 144 18.83 14.83 13.16
CA ASP A 144 20.23 15.23 13.02
C ASP A 144 20.72 15.74 14.38
N THR A 145 21.65 15.01 15.00
CA THR A 145 22.36 15.48 16.19
C THR A 145 23.75 15.92 15.77
N ALA A 146 23.89 17.16 15.31
CA ALA A 146 25.19 17.81 15.27
C ALA A 146 25.59 18.18 16.72
N PRO A 147 26.73 17.69 17.25
CA PRO A 147 27.35 18.30 18.41
C PRO A 147 28.02 19.60 17.98
N GLU A 148 27.79 20.68 18.73
CA GLU A 148 28.61 21.89 18.66
C GLU A 148 30.04 21.53 19.14
N THR A 149 31.01 21.56 18.23
CA THR A 149 32.44 21.60 18.58
C THR A 149 33.07 22.87 18.01
N PRO A 150 33.98 23.55 18.75
CA PRO A 150 34.65 24.76 18.29
C PRO A 150 35.58 24.46 17.12
N VAL A 151 35.63 25.37 16.15
CA VAL A 151 36.50 25.32 14.97
C VAL A 151 37.94 25.60 15.42
N GLU A 152 38.82 24.61 15.31
CA GLU A 152 40.27 24.81 15.28
C GLU A 152 40.77 24.48 13.86
N SER A 153 41.34 25.50 13.22
CA SER A 153 41.77 25.51 11.83
C SER A 153 43.05 24.71 11.61
N ALA A 154 43.07 23.83 10.60
CA ALA A 154 44.29 23.26 10.04
C ALA A 154 44.34 23.43 8.50
N PRO A 155 45.53 23.55 7.87
CA PRO A 155 45.72 24.15 6.55
C PRO A 155 45.58 23.15 5.37
N PRO A 156 45.51 23.62 4.10
CA PRO A 156 45.06 22.82 2.98
C PRO A 156 46.16 21.94 2.38
N VAL A 157 45.82 20.67 2.08
CA VAL A 157 46.66 19.73 1.33
C VAL A 157 46.18 19.67 -0.12
N LYS A 158 47.12 19.80 -1.07
CA LYS A 158 46.92 19.71 -2.54
C LYS A 158 46.44 18.31 -2.97
N PRO A 159 45.60 18.19 -4.01
CA PRO A 159 45.12 16.89 -4.50
C PRO A 159 46.13 16.21 -5.43
N ALA A 160 46.33 14.91 -5.23
CA ALA A 160 46.99 13.98 -6.15
C ALA A 160 45.91 13.14 -6.89
N PRO A 161 46.22 12.52 -8.05
CA PRO A 161 45.22 12.06 -9.01
C PRO A 161 44.47 10.80 -8.55
N ALA A 162 43.17 10.77 -8.87
CA ALA A 162 42.19 9.80 -8.40
C ALA A 162 42.31 8.43 -9.10
N VAL A 163 42.69 7.42 -8.33
CA VAL A 163 42.23 6.04 -8.55
C VAL A 163 41.01 5.86 -7.66
N ARG A 164 39.87 5.46 -8.23
CA ARG A 164 38.58 5.27 -7.53
C ARG A 164 38.63 4.03 -6.63
N THR A 165 39.37 4.11 -5.53
CA THR A 165 39.25 3.14 -4.43
C THR A 165 38.13 3.60 -3.51
N VAL A 166 37.10 2.76 -3.47
CA VAL A 166 36.08 2.72 -2.44
C VAL A 166 36.66 3.07 -1.05
N PRO A 167 36.13 4.07 -0.31
CA PRO A 167 36.63 4.41 1.03
C PRO A 167 36.59 3.21 1.98
N GLY A 168 37.60 3.02 2.84
CA GLY A 168 37.77 1.82 3.67
C GLY A 168 36.58 1.41 4.57
N ALA A 169 35.62 2.31 4.82
CA ALA A 169 34.35 1.97 5.48
C ALA A 169 33.44 1.08 4.62
N LEU A 170 33.38 1.33 3.31
CA LEU A 170 32.61 0.54 2.33
C LEU A 170 33.27 -0.82 2.12
N GLN A 171 34.61 -0.90 2.18
CA GLN A 171 35.34 -2.17 2.14
C GLN A 171 35.02 -3.07 3.34
N LYS A 172 34.78 -2.50 4.52
CA LYS A 172 34.42 -3.27 5.72
C LYS A 172 32.96 -3.75 5.70
N ALA A 173 32.03 -2.94 5.21
CA ALA A 173 30.60 -3.27 5.19
C ALA A 173 30.16 -4.09 3.96
N LEU A 174 30.74 -3.80 2.79
CA LEU A 174 30.35 -4.40 1.51
C LEU A 174 31.41 -5.34 0.92
N GLY A 175 32.60 -5.42 1.55
CA GLY A 175 33.76 -6.11 1.00
C GLY A 175 34.50 -5.24 -0.03
N SER A 176 35.64 -5.71 -0.55
CA SER A 176 36.40 -5.06 -1.63
C SER A 176 35.74 -5.19 -3.01
N ALA A 177 34.42 -5.34 -3.06
CA ALA A 177 33.68 -5.50 -4.30
C ALA A 177 33.65 -4.19 -5.08
N ASP A 178 33.82 -4.29 -6.39
CA ASP A 178 33.60 -3.17 -7.28
C ASP A 178 32.09 -2.88 -7.40
N LEU A 179 31.77 -1.68 -7.92
CA LEU A 179 30.38 -1.26 -8.06
C LEU A 179 29.55 -2.20 -8.96
N PRO A 180 30.04 -2.70 -10.11
CA PRO A 180 29.33 -3.69 -10.90
C PRO A 180 28.95 -4.96 -10.12
N ALA A 181 29.86 -5.49 -9.28
CA ALA A 181 29.55 -6.65 -8.45
C ALA A 181 28.46 -6.37 -7.43
N LEU A 182 28.46 -5.18 -6.81
CA LEU A 182 27.40 -4.76 -5.88
C LEU A 182 26.04 -4.65 -6.57
N MET A 183 26.02 -4.07 -7.78
CA MET A 183 24.81 -3.91 -8.58
C MET A 183 24.25 -5.24 -9.10
N SER A 184 25.12 -6.24 -9.36
CA SER A 184 24.70 -7.60 -9.75
C SER A 184 24.10 -8.41 -8.59
N LYS A 185 24.27 -7.94 -7.35
CA LYS A 185 23.70 -8.54 -6.15
C LYS A 185 22.94 -7.49 -5.33
N PRO A 186 21.87 -6.91 -5.90
CA PRO A 186 21.18 -5.78 -5.29
C PRO A 186 20.52 -6.12 -3.94
N LEU A 187 20.01 -7.34 -3.76
CA LEU A 187 19.34 -7.73 -2.52
C LEU A 187 20.35 -7.99 -1.41
N ALA A 188 21.41 -8.76 -1.68
CA ALA A 188 22.48 -8.96 -0.72
C ALA A 188 23.13 -7.63 -0.32
N THR A 189 23.32 -6.72 -1.29
CA THR A 189 23.83 -5.38 -1.04
C THR A 189 22.85 -4.56 -0.19
N GLY A 190 21.56 -4.59 -0.53
CA GLY A 190 20.51 -3.92 0.23
C GLY A 190 20.44 -4.39 1.69
N VAL A 191 20.54 -5.71 1.93
CA VAL A 191 20.59 -6.30 3.28
C VAL A 191 21.79 -5.77 4.07
N ARG A 192 22.99 -5.76 3.47
CA ARG A 192 24.20 -5.22 4.13
C ARG A 192 24.06 -3.72 4.45
N LEU A 193 23.51 -2.95 3.51
CA LEU A 193 23.24 -1.53 3.72
C LEU A 193 22.20 -1.30 4.83
N GLY A 194 21.19 -2.18 4.97
CA GLY A 194 20.23 -2.12 6.07
C GLY A 194 20.82 -2.38 7.46
N GLN A 195 21.99 -3.02 7.54
CA GLN A 195 22.71 -3.25 8.79
C GLN A 195 23.69 -2.12 9.15
N ALA A 196 24.05 -1.28 8.17
CA ALA A 196 24.94 -0.14 8.37
C ALA A 196 24.21 1.05 9.02
N ARG A 197 24.96 1.92 9.72
CA ARG A 197 24.40 3.14 10.31
C ARG A 197 24.21 4.21 9.22
N ASP A 198 23.21 5.08 9.36
CA ASP A 198 22.94 6.14 8.37
C ASP A 198 24.17 7.02 8.08
N ALA A 199 24.94 7.41 9.09
CA ALA A 199 26.16 8.19 8.90
C ALA A 199 27.26 7.43 8.09
N GLU A 200 27.28 6.10 8.17
CA GLU A 200 28.20 5.28 7.36
C GLU A 200 27.70 5.21 5.92
N ILE A 201 26.39 5.07 5.73
CA ILE A 201 25.73 5.09 4.44
C ILE A 201 25.95 6.44 3.74
N ASP A 202 25.76 7.57 4.42
CA ASP A 202 25.94 8.89 3.81
C ASP A 202 27.38 9.12 3.34
N ARG A 203 28.37 8.73 4.17
CA ARG A 203 29.79 8.76 3.79
C ARG A 203 30.07 7.85 2.60
N LEU A 204 29.57 6.63 2.64
CA LEU A 204 29.71 5.60 1.61
C LEU A 204 29.16 6.08 0.25
N LEU A 205 28.03 6.76 0.29
CA LEU A 205 27.31 7.18 -0.90
C LEU A 205 27.77 8.54 -1.44
N SER A 206 28.42 9.38 -0.62
CA SER A 206 28.98 10.67 -1.06
C SER A 206 30.06 10.54 -2.15
N SER A 207 30.73 9.38 -2.24
CA SER A 207 31.75 9.11 -3.27
C SER A 207 31.21 8.55 -4.59
N LEU A 208 29.92 8.20 -4.64
CA LEU A 208 29.30 7.57 -5.81
C LEU A 208 28.51 8.57 -6.65
N PRO A 209 28.48 8.41 -7.99
CA PRO A 209 27.52 9.08 -8.86
C PRO A 209 26.08 8.91 -8.34
N LYS A 210 25.29 10.00 -8.41
CA LYS A 210 23.92 10.06 -7.86
C LYS A 210 23.04 8.89 -8.31
N LYS A 211 23.12 8.47 -9.58
CA LYS A 211 22.30 7.37 -10.14
C LYS A 211 22.63 6.02 -9.51
N GLU A 212 23.91 5.69 -9.43
CA GLU A 212 24.42 4.43 -8.87
C GLU A 212 24.15 4.36 -7.37
N ARG A 213 24.40 5.47 -6.66
CA ARG A 213 24.03 5.64 -5.26
C ARG A 213 22.57 5.29 -5.01
N THR A 214 21.68 5.88 -5.81
CA THR A 214 20.26 5.65 -5.62
C THR A 214 19.89 4.20 -5.87
N ALA A 215 20.39 3.59 -6.94
CA ALA A 215 20.06 2.22 -7.29
C ALA A 215 20.43 1.21 -6.19
N LEU A 216 21.61 1.36 -5.58
CA LEU A 216 22.06 0.53 -4.45
C LEU A 216 21.15 0.66 -3.23
N LEU A 217 20.57 1.84 -3.02
CA LEU A 217 19.72 2.12 -1.88
C LEU A 217 18.28 1.60 -2.05
N LEU A 218 17.81 1.33 -3.26
CA LEU A 218 16.42 0.92 -3.49
C LEU A 218 16.08 -0.41 -2.80
N ALA A 219 17.03 -1.33 -2.68
CA ALA A 219 16.83 -2.62 -1.99
C ALA A 219 17.07 -2.55 -0.47
N ARG A 220 17.41 -1.39 0.10
CA ARG A 220 17.63 -1.26 1.56
C ARG A 220 16.33 -1.57 2.31
N PRO A 221 16.29 -2.57 3.22
CA PRO A 221 15.07 -3.04 3.85
C PRO A 221 14.60 -2.17 5.03
N GLN A 222 14.74 -0.85 4.91
CA GLN A 222 14.37 0.12 5.94
C GLN A 222 13.75 1.36 5.31
N PRO A 223 12.75 1.98 5.96
CA PRO A 223 12.21 3.25 5.53
C PRO A 223 13.31 4.30 5.59
N SER A 224 13.39 5.14 4.58
CA SER A 224 14.24 6.32 4.57
C SER A 224 13.59 7.39 3.71
N PRO A 225 13.51 8.64 4.20
CA PRO A 225 12.96 9.75 3.43
C PRO A 225 13.71 9.97 2.11
N THR A 226 14.98 9.56 2.04
CA THR A 226 15.79 9.66 0.82
C THR A 226 15.42 8.60 -0.21
N THR A 227 14.97 7.41 0.18
CA THR A 227 14.72 6.29 -0.76
C THR A 227 13.25 6.05 -1.03
N ASP A 228 12.38 6.48 -0.12
CA ASP A 228 10.93 6.28 -0.22
C ASP A 228 10.26 7.39 -1.03
N ASN A 229 11.03 8.41 -1.45
CA ASN A 229 10.56 9.39 -2.42
C ASN A 229 10.56 8.78 -3.84
N PRO A 230 9.40 8.70 -4.53
CA PRO A 230 9.31 8.13 -5.88
C PRO A 230 10.20 8.84 -6.91
N ASP A 231 10.47 10.14 -6.74
CA ASP A 231 11.35 10.91 -7.62
C ASP A 231 12.79 10.39 -7.60
N VAL A 232 13.19 9.79 -6.49
CA VAL A 232 14.53 9.24 -6.32
C VAL A 232 14.67 7.99 -7.16
N ALA A 233 13.74 7.04 -7.09
CA ALA A 233 13.71 5.88 -7.97
C ALA A 233 13.63 6.29 -9.46
N ALA A 234 12.82 7.30 -9.80
CA ALA A 234 12.71 7.83 -11.16
C ALA A 234 14.05 8.37 -11.73
N SER A 235 14.99 8.79 -10.87
CA SER A 235 16.30 9.31 -11.31
C SER A 235 17.29 8.25 -11.80
N VAL A 236 17.02 6.96 -11.54
CA VAL A 236 17.93 5.83 -11.85
C VAL A 236 17.88 5.42 -13.33
N GLY A 237 16.75 5.67 -14.01
CA GLY A 237 16.53 5.27 -15.40
C GLY A 237 15.80 3.93 -15.52
N ALA A 238 14.86 3.82 -16.46
CA ALA A 238 14.05 2.61 -16.67
C ALA A 238 14.90 1.34 -16.92
N ASP A 239 15.95 1.43 -17.75
CA ASP A 239 16.81 0.29 -18.08
C ASP A 239 17.58 -0.22 -16.85
N THR A 240 18.12 0.71 -16.06
CA THR A 240 18.84 0.37 -14.83
C THR A 240 17.91 -0.26 -13.79
N LEU A 241 16.69 0.28 -13.62
CA LEU A 241 15.69 -0.31 -12.73
C LEU A 241 15.26 -1.71 -13.19
N THR A 242 15.06 -1.88 -14.49
CA THR A 242 14.70 -3.19 -15.08
C THR A 242 15.80 -4.21 -14.85
N LYS A 243 17.07 -3.83 -15.09
CA LYS A 243 18.21 -4.69 -14.80
C LYS A 243 18.29 -5.03 -13.31
N LEU A 244 18.13 -4.04 -12.42
CA LEU A 244 18.18 -4.22 -10.97
C LEU A 244 17.11 -5.21 -10.48
N LEU A 245 15.91 -5.15 -11.04
CA LEU A 245 14.81 -6.06 -10.73
C LEU A 245 15.08 -7.49 -11.22
N ASN A 246 15.68 -7.64 -12.41
CA ASN A 246 16.07 -8.94 -12.95
C ASN A 246 17.19 -9.57 -12.12
N ASP A 247 18.26 -8.81 -11.81
CA ASP A 247 19.36 -9.27 -10.97
C ASP A 247 18.85 -9.66 -9.56
N ALA A 248 17.87 -8.92 -9.02
CA ALA A 248 17.20 -9.27 -7.77
C ALA A 248 16.38 -10.56 -7.86
N ALA A 249 15.68 -10.78 -8.97
CA ALA A 249 14.93 -12.01 -9.20
C ALA A 249 15.88 -13.22 -9.31
N ASP A 250 17.01 -13.07 -10.00
CA ASP A 250 18.06 -14.10 -10.10
C ASP A 250 18.62 -14.43 -8.71
N GLU A 251 18.92 -13.44 -7.88
CA GLU A 251 19.39 -13.66 -6.50
C GLU A 251 18.42 -14.44 -5.60
N ILE A 252 17.11 -14.23 -5.77
CA ILE A 252 16.09 -14.98 -5.03
C ILE A 252 16.02 -16.42 -5.53
N ARG A 253 16.15 -16.66 -6.83
CA ARG A 253 16.17 -18.02 -7.40
C ARG A 253 17.40 -18.81 -6.94
N ASP A 254 18.57 -18.16 -6.89
CA ASP A 254 19.82 -18.82 -6.54
C ASP A 254 19.91 -19.15 -5.04
N ALA A 255 19.55 -18.19 -4.17
CA ALA A 255 19.68 -18.35 -2.72
C ALA A 255 18.75 -17.39 -1.97
N ALA A 256 17.48 -17.78 -1.82
CA ALA A 256 16.50 -17.04 -1.04
C ALA A 256 16.82 -17.08 0.47
N SER A 257 16.82 -15.92 1.11
CA SER A 257 16.80 -15.76 2.57
C SER A 257 15.65 -14.84 2.97
N ALA A 258 15.23 -14.88 4.24
CA ALA A 258 14.18 -14.00 4.73
C ALA A 258 14.54 -12.51 4.54
N GLU A 259 15.79 -12.14 4.82
CA GLU A 259 16.30 -10.77 4.68
C GLU A 259 16.31 -10.32 3.22
N LYS A 260 16.75 -11.19 2.29
CA LYS A 260 16.70 -10.89 0.85
C LYS A 260 15.28 -10.71 0.36
N ARG A 261 14.32 -11.50 0.87
CA ARG A 261 12.90 -11.33 0.52
C ARG A 261 12.37 -9.98 1.01
N THR A 262 12.69 -9.59 2.24
CA THR A 262 12.36 -8.25 2.76
C THR A 262 12.97 -7.15 1.88
N ALA A 263 14.25 -7.26 1.53
CA ALA A 263 14.92 -6.33 0.61
C ALA A 263 14.23 -6.28 -0.77
N GLY A 264 13.80 -7.43 -1.30
CA GLY A 264 13.06 -7.54 -2.56
C GLY A 264 11.69 -6.84 -2.52
N LEU A 265 10.96 -6.97 -1.42
CA LEU A 265 9.69 -6.25 -1.23
C LEU A 265 9.89 -4.74 -1.19
N TRP A 266 10.94 -4.26 -0.53
CA TRP A 266 11.30 -2.83 -0.52
C TRP A 266 11.68 -2.33 -1.90
N LEU A 267 12.47 -3.12 -2.64
CA LEU A 267 12.82 -2.82 -4.03
C LEU A 267 11.57 -2.72 -4.91
N LEU A 268 10.66 -3.69 -4.83
CA LEU A 268 9.40 -3.67 -5.58
C LEU A 268 8.54 -2.46 -5.21
N ARG A 269 8.35 -2.19 -3.92
CA ARG A 269 7.53 -1.07 -3.44
C ARG A 269 8.02 0.27 -3.99
N ARG A 270 9.33 0.49 -4.01
CA ARG A 270 9.91 1.76 -4.50
C ARG A 270 9.89 1.85 -6.03
N THR A 271 10.09 0.74 -6.72
CA THR A 271 10.16 0.71 -8.18
C THR A 271 8.79 0.73 -8.84
N VAL A 272 7.77 0.11 -8.23
CA VAL A 272 6.39 0.13 -8.75
C VAL A 272 5.75 1.52 -8.69
N ALA A 273 6.19 2.36 -7.76
CA ALA A 273 5.74 3.75 -7.63
C ALA A 273 6.29 4.68 -8.73
N VAL A 274 7.31 4.24 -9.50
CA VAL A 274 7.85 5.03 -10.61
C VAL A 274 6.88 4.99 -11.80
N GLN A 275 6.49 6.18 -12.28
CA GLN A 275 5.54 6.33 -13.40
C GLN A 275 6.21 6.93 -14.65
N GLY A 276 5.51 6.85 -15.79
CA GLY A 276 5.92 7.45 -17.05
C GLY A 276 7.12 6.78 -17.72
N ALA A 277 7.90 7.56 -18.48
CA ALA A 277 9.02 7.06 -19.29
C ALA A 277 10.18 6.45 -18.48
N GLN A 278 10.21 6.67 -17.16
CA GLN A 278 11.24 6.11 -16.28
C GLN A 278 10.83 4.81 -15.59
N ALA A 279 9.60 4.36 -15.81
CA ALA A 279 9.06 3.21 -15.12
C ALA A 279 9.65 1.91 -15.69
N PRO A 280 10.09 0.95 -14.84
CA PRO A 280 10.79 -0.27 -15.29
C PRO A 280 9.88 -1.20 -16.08
N ALA A 281 10.41 -2.10 -16.91
CA ALA A 281 9.58 -3.04 -17.67
C ALA A 281 8.62 -3.85 -16.76
N PRO A 282 7.33 -4.01 -17.12
CA PRO A 282 6.37 -4.75 -16.31
C PRO A 282 6.80 -6.19 -16.00
N ASP A 283 7.43 -6.89 -16.97
CA ASP A 283 7.88 -8.27 -16.79
C ASP A 283 8.89 -8.43 -15.65
N ALA A 284 9.79 -7.46 -15.47
CA ALA A 284 10.77 -7.50 -14.39
C ALA A 284 10.11 -7.33 -13.00
N LEU A 285 9.08 -6.48 -12.91
CA LEU A 285 8.26 -6.34 -11.69
C LEU A 285 7.50 -7.64 -11.39
N ILE A 286 6.87 -8.22 -12.42
CA ILE A 286 6.07 -9.45 -12.31
C ILE A 286 6.94 -10.63 -11.90
N ALA A 287 8.12 -10.77 -12.50
CA ALA A 287 9.06 -11.85 -12.19
C ALA A 287 9.48 -11.83 -10.72
N LEU A 288 9.91 -10.67 -10.21
CA LEU A 288 10.32 -10.54 -8.81
C LEU A 288 9.12 -10.70 -7.84
N ALA A 289 7.97 -10.10 -8.14
CA ALA A 289 6.77 -10.21 -7.31
C ALA A 289 6.28 -11.66 -7.19
N SER A 290 6.28 -12.40 -8.31
CA SER A 290 5.88 -13.81 -8.35
C SER A 290 6.77 -14.69 -7.46
N LEU A 291 8.09 -14.47 -7.48
CA LEU A 291 9.04 -15.19 -6.63
C LEU A 291 8.82 -14.88 -5.15
N LEU A 292 8.59 -13.61 -4.80
CA LEU A 292 8.36 -13.20 -3.41
C LEU A 292 7.03 -13.73 -2.87
N ALA A 293 6.01 -13.91 -3.72
CA ALA A 293 4.71 -14.43 -3.34
C ALA A 293 4.71 -15.94 -3.00
N MET A 294 5.72 -16.71 -3.45
CA MET A 294 5.74 -18.17 -3.24
C MET A 294 6.01 -18.57 -1.79
N ASP A 295 6.81 -17.80 -1.05
CA ASP A 295 7.41 -18.26 0.22
C ASP A 295 7.28 -17.27 1.39
N ALA A 296 6.48 -16.22 1.27
CA ALA A 296 6.37 -15.16 2.28
C ALA A 296 4.91 -14.84 2.64
N PRO A 297 4.24 -15.65 3.48
CA PRO A 297 2.85 -15.40 3.89
C PRO A 297 2.68 -14.06 4.62
N GLY A 298 3.72 -13.58 5.32
CA GLY A 298 3.69 -12.27 5.99
C GLY A 298 3.81 -11.05 5.06
N ALA A 299 3.96 -11.25 3.75
CA ALA A 299 4.16 -10.18 2.77
C ALA A 299 2.91 -9.88 1.92
N LEU A 300 1.80 -10.58 2.17
CA LEU A 300 0.61 -10.53 1.31
C LEU A 300 0.03 -9.12 1.18
N ASP A 301 -0.07 -8.34 2.26
CA ASP A 301 -0.59 -6.97 2.21
C ASP A 301 0.29 -6.05 1.34
N THR A 302 1.61 -6.22 1.41
CA THR A 302 2.55 -5.44 0.60
C THR A 302 2.47 -5.85 -0.87
N LEU A 303 2.38 -7.15 -1.14
CA LEU A 303 2.20 -7.68 -2.50
C LEU A 303 0.85 -7.30 -3.09
N ASP A 304 -0.20 -7.21 -2.29
CA ASP A 304 -1.52 -6.75 -2.69
C ASP A 304 -1.47 -5.30 -3.18
N GLU A 305 -0.83 -4.41 -2.40
CA GLU A 305 -0.62 -3.01 -2.78
C GLU A 305 0.22 -2.85 -4.06
N ILE A 306 1.32 -3.61 -4.15
CA ILE A 306 2.18 -3.64 -5.35
C ILE A 306 1.36 -4.09 -6.56
N THR A 307 0.55 -5.13 -6.41
CA THR A 307 -0.27 -5.70 -7.50
C THR A 307 -1.37 -4.74 -7.94
N ARG A 308 -1.98 -3.99 -6.99
CA ARG A 308 -2.94 -2.94 -7.31
C ARG A 308 -2.29 -1.84 -8.16
N THR A 309 -1.10 -1.40 -7.78
CA THR A 309 -0.33 -0.38 -8.52
C THR A 309 0.08 -0.90 -9.91
N LEU A 310 0.56 -2.15 -9.99
CA LEU A 310 0.89 -2.81 -11.24
C LEU A 310 -0.34 -2.89 -12.18
N SER A 311 -1.51 -3.23 -11.66
CA SER A 311 -2.76 -3.33 -12.44
C SER A 311 -3.14 -2.00 -13.07
N ALA A 312 -3.03 -0.89 -12.32
CA ALA A 312 -3.27 0.45 -12.86
C ALA A 312 -2.29 0.79 -13.99
N ARG A 313 -1.03 0.36 -13.83
CA ARG A 313 0.01 0.58 -14.83
C ARG A 313 -0.19 -0.22 -16.11
N LEU A 314 -0.60 -1.49 -16.00
CA LEU A 314 -0.86 -2.36 -17.14
C LEU A 314 -1.94 -1.77 -18.07
N ARG A 315 -2.99 -1.14 -17.52
CA ARG A 315 -4.02 -0.47 -18.32
C ARG A 315 -3.47 0.62 -19.24
N GLY A 316 -2.34 1.23 -18.89
CA GLY A 316 -1.67 2.25 -19.70
C GLY A 316 -0.69 1.72 -20.75
N THR A 317 -0.44 0.40 -20.82
CA THR A 317 0.61 -0.14 -21.68
C THR A 317 0.26 -1.53 -22.21
N ARG A 318 0.12 -1.69 -23.53
CA ARG A 318 -0.01 -2.99 -24.22
C ARG A 318 1.35 -3.67 -24.45
N ALA A 319 2.23 -3.62 -23.45
CA ALA A 319 3.52 -4.33 -23.55
C ALA A 319 3.28 -5.84 -23.67
N SER A 320 4.23 -6.56 -24.25
CA SER A 320 4.29 -8.01 -24.04
C SER A 320 4.45 -8.23 -22.54
N VAL A 321 3.48 -8.93 -21.93
CA VAL A 321 3.48 -9.26 -20.51
C VAL A 321 3.41 -10.76 -20.39
N ASP A 322 4.24 -11.36 -19.53
CA ASP A 322 4.09 -12.78 -19.18
C ASP A 322 2.82 -12.99 -18.33
N LEU A 323 1.71 -13.26 -19.01
CA LEU A 323 0.41 -13.53 -18.39
C LEU A 323 0.42 -14.78 -17.50
N THR A 324 1.31 -15.74 -17.78
CA THR A 324 1.40 -16.96 -16.96
C THR A 324 2.02 -16.63 -15.59
N ALA A 325 3.09 -15.84 -15.57
CA ALA A 325 3.67 -15.36 -14.32
C ALA A 325 2.68 -14.48 -13.54
N LEU A 326 1.95 -13.61 -14.25
CA LEU A 326 0.95 -12.72 -13.65
C LEU A 326 -0.23 -13.49 -13.03
N ALA A 327 -0.72 -14.55 -13.69
CA ALA A 327 -1.75 -15.42 -13.13
C ALA A 327 -1.27 -16.17 -11.87
N ARG A 328 -0.01 -16.62 -11.86
CA ARG A 328 0.59 -17.24 -10.65
C ARG A 328 0.69 -16.25 -9.49
N LEU A 329 1.06 -15.00 -9.75
CA LEU A 329 1.06 -13.95 -8.74
C LEU A 329 -0.37 -13.71 -8.21
N ALA A 330 -1.34 -13.56 -9.10
CA ALA A 330 -2.75 -13.37 -8.74
C ALA A 330 -3.27 -14.50 -7.85
N ALA A 331 -2.97 -15.75 -8.18
CA ALA A 331 -3.40 -16.93 -7.42
C ALA A 331 -2.90 -16.95 -5.97
N ARG A 332 -1.80 -16.26 -5.67
CA ARG A 332 -1.23 -16.17 -4.31
C ARG A 332 -1.87 -15.09 -3.44
N LEU A 333 -2.60 -14.17 -4.05
CA LEU A 333 -3.23 -13.07 -3.34
C LEU A 333 -4.67 -13.45 -2.93
N PRO A 334 -5.13 -12.96 -1.78
CA PRO A 334 -6.54 -13.10 -1.41
C PRO A 334 -7.41 -12.32 -2.41
N LEU A 335 -8.59 -12.84 -2.71
CA LEU A 335 -9.58 -12.11 -3.48
C LEU A 335 -10.45 -11.30 -2.52
N THR A 336 -10.11 -10.02 -2.34
CA THR A 336 -10.90 -9.08 -1.52
C THR A 336 -11.45 -7.96 -2.39
N THR A 337 -12.56 -7.36 -1.96
CA THR A 337 -13.14 -6.18 -2.61
C THR A 337 -12.13 -5.02 -2.57
N GLY A 338 -11.66 -4.59 -3.74
CA GLY A 338 -10.63 -3.55 -3.87
C GLY A 338 -9.19 -4.03 -3.70
N GLY A 339 -8.97 -5.32 -3.45
CA GLY A 339 -7.63 -5.91 -3.37
C GLY A 339 -6.88 -5.89 -4.70
N GLY A 340 -5.57 -6.09 -4.64
CA GLY A 340 -4.66 -6.22 -5.77
C GLY A 340 -5.07 -7.33 -6.74
N ARG A 341 -5.52 -8.49 -6.24
CA ARG A 341 -6.04 -9.57 -7.10
C ARG A 341 -7.27 -9.13 -7.90
N ALA A 342 -8.24 -8.50 -7.25
CA ALA A 342 -9.46 -8.00 -7.91
C ALA A 342 -9.13 -6.94 -8.98
N ALA A 343 -8.24 -6.00 -8.65
CA ALA A 343 -7.75 -4.99 -9.59
C ALA A 343 -7.06 -5.63 -10.80
N LEU A 344 -6.27 -6.68 -10.57
CA LEU A 344 -5.54 -7.39 -11.60
C LEU A 344 -6.46 -8.18 -12.53
N LEU A 345 -7.41 -8.94 -11.99
CA LEU A 345 -8.41 -9.65 -12.78
C LEU A 345 -9.19 -8.70 -13.68
N THR A 346 -9.57 -7.53 -13.15
CA THR A 346 -10.28 -6.50 -13.93
C THR A 346 -9.38 -5.97 -15.05
N ALA A 347 -8.14 -5.61 -14.75
CA ALA A 347 -7.20 -5.11 -15.75
C ALA A 347 -6.92 -6.14 -16.86
N VAL A 348 -6.81 -7.42 -16.51
CA VAL A 348 -6.62 -8.51 -17.47
C VAL A 348 -7.86 -8.72 -18.32
N ALA A 349 -9.06 -8.67 -17.73
CA ALA A 349 -10.32 -8.77 -18.47
C ALA A 349 -10.53 -7.62 -19.46
N ASP A 350 -9.97 -6.45 -19.17
CA ASP A 350 -10.04 -5.27 -20.05
C ASP A 350 -9.03 -5.36 -21.21
N LEU A 351 -7.81 -5.85 -20.94
CA LEU A 351 -6.71 -5.87 -21.91
C LEU A 351 -6.64 -7.16 -22.73
N TRP A 352 -6.98 -8.29 -22.11
CA TRP A 352 -6.89 -9.65 -22.65
C TRP A 352 -8.14 -10.48 -22.27
N PRO A 353 -9.32 -10.13 -22.81
CA PRO A 353 -10.58 -10.78 -22.43
C PRO A 353 -10.61 -12.29 -22.66
N ASP A 354 -9.90 -12.80 -23.67
CA ASP A 354 -9.85 -14.24 -23.94
C ASP A 354 -9.00 -15.02 -22.91
N GLN A 355 -8.15 -14.32 -22.15
CA GLN A 355 -7.22 -14.93 -21.19
C GLN A 355 -7.81 -15.01 -19.79
N ILE A 356 -8.82 -14.18 -19.46
CA ILE A 356 -9.40 -14.15 -18.11
C ILE A 356 -10.23 -15.41 -17.81
N THR A 357 -10.62 -16.18 -18.82
CA THR A 357 -11.31 -17.47 -18.64
C THR A 357 -10.37 -18.61 -18.23
N ASP A 358 -9.05 -18.42 -18.28
CA ASP A 358 -8.09 -19.43 -17.82
C ASP A 358 -8.23 -19.66 -16.31
N THR A 359 -8.43 -20.91 -15.93
CA THR A 359 -8.50 -21.39 -14.55
C THR A 359 -7.33 -20.96 -13.65
N ALA A 360 -6.16 -20.64 -14.23
CA ALA A 360 -5.00 -20.15 -13.49
C ALA A 360 -5.29 -18.86 -12.70
N TRP A 361 -6.13 -17.97 -13.24
CA TRP A 361 -6.52 -16.71 -12.59
C TRP A 361 -7.43 -16.92 -11.38
N TRP A 362 -8.18 -18.01 -11.37
CA TRP A 362 -9.22 -18.34 -10.40
C TRP A 362 -8.80 -19.45 -9.43
N ARG A 363 -7.53 -19.85 -9.50
CA ARG A 363 -6.96 -20.87 -8.62
C ARG A 363 -7.14 -20.45 -7.15
N ASP A 364 -7.51 -21.43 -6.33
CA ASP A 364 -7.71 -21.31 -4.88
C ASP A 364 -8.77 -20.27 -4.44
N VAL A 365 -9.65 -19.83 -5.35
CA VAL A 365 -10.81 -19.00 -4.98
C VAL A 365 -12.03 -19.90 -4.79
N PRO A 366 -12.63 -19.95 -3.60
CA PRO A 366 -13.85 -20.71 -3.39
C PRO A 366 -15.07 -19.98 -3.98
N ALA A 367 -16.13 -20.72 -4.32
CA ALA A 367 -17.35 -20.17 -4.89
C ALA A 367 -18.03 -19.18 -3.94
N THR A 368 -17.93 -19.39 -2.62
CA THR A 368 -18.45 -18.46 -1.60
C THR A 368 -17.75 -17.10 -1.65
N VAL A 369 -16.43 -17.06 -1.83
CA VAL A 369 -15.67 -15.80 -1.95
C VAL A 369 -16.01 -15.09 -3.27
N LEU A 370 -16.23 -15.83 -4.36
CA LEU A 370 -16.72 -15.22 -5.60
C LEU A 370 -18.13 -14.65 -5.46
N ALA A 371 -18.99 -15.31 -4.67
CA ALA A 371 -20.35 -14.85 -4.41
C ALA A 371 -20.41 -13.59 -3.53
N GLU A 372 -19.42 -13.38 -2.68
CA GLU A 372 -19.25 -12.17 -1.86
C GLU A 372 -18.53 -11.04 -2.62
N ALA A 373 -18.09 -11.29 -3.85
CA ALA A 373 -17.35 -10.29 -4.62
C ALA A 373 -18.28 -9.17 -5.09
N ASP A 374 -17.87 -7.92 -4.84
CA ASP A 374 -18.61 -6.72 -5.23
C ASP A 374 -17.91 -5.91 -6.34
N GLY A 375 -18.66 -4.98 -6.94
CA GLY A 375 -18.12 -3.94 -7.81
C GLY A 375 -17.54 -4.48 -9.13
N PRO A 376 -16.29 -4.15 -9.51
CA PRO A 376 -15.72 -4.58 -10.80
C PRO A 376 -15.63 -6.10 -10.97
N VAL A 377 -15.39 -6.85 -9.90
CA VAL A 377 -15.33 -8.32 -9.96
C VAL A 377 -16.72 -8.90 -10.14
N GLU A 378 -17.74 -8.36 -9.46
CA GLU A 378 -19.14 -8.75 -9.68
C GLU A 378 -19.54 -8.56 -11.15
N GLN A 379 -19.19 -7.41 -11.74
CA GLN A 379 -19.45 -7.13 -13.16
C GLN A 379 -18.73 -8.12 -14.08
N LEU A 380 -17.52 -8.53 -13.71
CA LEU A 380 -16.75 -9.54 -14.44
C LEU A 380 -17.46 -10.91 -14.39
N LEU A 381 -17.94 -11.33 -13.21
CA LEU A 381 -18.62 -12.61 -13.01
C LEU A 381 -19.98 -12.69 -13.74
N ARG A 382 -20.59 -11.55 -14.06
CA ARG A 382 -21.83 -11.48 -14.87
C ARG A 382 -21.60 -11.73 -16.36
N ARG A 383 -20.35 -11.73 -16.85
CA ARG A 383 -20.04 -12.06 -18.25
C ARG A 383 -20.34 -13.54 -18.51
N PRO A 384 -21.13 -13.89 -19.55
CA PRO A 384 -21.52 -15.27 -19.83
C PRO A 384 -20.32 -16.23 -19.93
N GLU A 385 -19.25 -15.79 -20.58
CA GLU A 385 -18.05 -16.60 -20.84
C GLU A 385 -17.36 -17.01 -19.53
N ILE A 386 -17.29 -16.11 -18.56
CA ILE A 386 -16.70 -16.35 -17.23
C ILE A 386 -17.65 -17.18 -16.38
N ALA A 387 -18.94 -16.86 -16.43
CA ALA A 387 -19.95 -17.59 -15.68
C ALA A 387 -19.99 -19.07 -16.10
N GLU A 388 -19.85 -19.37 -17.40
CA GLU A 388 -19.85 -20.72 -17.94
C GLU A 388 -18.51 -21.45 -17.81
N THR A 389 -17.39 -20.76 -18.05
CA THR A 389 -16.05 -21.40 -18.09
C THR A 389 -15.40 -21.48 -16.72
N VAL A 390 -15.76 -20.59 -15.79
CA VAL A 390 -15.12 -20.46 -14.48
C VAL A 390 -16.09 -20.77 -13.36
N VAL A 391 -17.20 -20.03 -13.27
CA VAL A 391 -18.12 -20.12 -12.12
C VAL A 391 -18.82 -21.48 -12.08
N ALA A 392 -19.39 -21.94 -13.20
CA ALA A 392 -20.10 -23.21 -13.23
C ALA A 392 -19.20 -24.41 -12.88
N PRO A 393 -17.99 -24.59 -13.48
CA PRO A 393 -17.09 -25.66 -13.09
C PRO A 393 -16.62 -25.56 -11.63
N LEU A 394 -16.43 -24.33 -11.12
CA LEU A 394 -16.04 -24.12 -9.72
C LEU A 394 -17.13 -24.59 -8.75
N VAL A 395 -18.38 -24.19 -8.98
CA VAL A 395 -19.54 -24.57 -8.16
C VAL A 395 -19.72 -26.09 -8.18
N ARG A 396 -19.69 -26.72 -9.35
CA ARG A 396 -19.79 -28.18 -9.48
C ARG A 396 -18.65 -28.90 -8.76
N ARG A 397 -17.40 -28.42 -8.92
CA ARG A 397 -16.24 -28.97 -8.24
C ARG A 397 -16.41 -28.90 -6.72
N GLU A 398 -16.83 -27.76 -6.19
CA GLU A 398 -17.03 -27.60 -4.75
C GLU A 398 -18.15 -28.48 -4.23
N LEU A 399 -19.31 -28.50 -4.91
CA LEU A 399 -20.44 -29.34 -4.56
C LEU A 399 -20.04 -30.83 -4.56
N SER A 400 -19.22 -31.25 -5.53
CA SER A 400 -18.68 -32.61 -5.62
C SER A 400 -17.76 -32.99 -4.44
N GLY A 401 -17.12 -32.00 -3.79
CA GLY A 401 -16.18 -32.18 -2.69
C GLY A 401 -16.74 -31.86 -1.31
N VAL A 402 -18.03 -31.51 -1.19
CA VAL A 402 -18.64 -31.20 0.11
C VAL A 402 -18.84 -32.46 0.94
N THR A 403 -18.31 -32.43 2.16
CA THR A 403 -18.44 -33.49 3.19
C THR A 403 -18.92 -32.97 4.54
N THR A 404 -19.14 -31.65 4.69
CA THR A 404 -19.59 -31.05 5.95
C THR A 404 -20.87 -30.25 5.74
N ARG A 405 -21.72 -30.23 6.77
CA ARG A 405 -22.98 -29.50 6.77
C ARG A 405 -22.79 -28.00 6.54
N ASP A 406 -21.80 -27.39 7.17
CA ASP A 406 -21.54 -25.95 7.05
C ASP A 406 -21.14 -25.56 5.61
N ARG A 407 -20.33 -26.40 4.94
CA ARG A 407 -19.98 -26.17 3.53
C ARG A 407 -21.19 -26.36 2.61
N LEU A 408 -22.02 -27.37 2.85
CA LEU A 408 -23.25 -27.58 2.09
C LEU A 408 -24.20 -26.39 2.23
N ALA A 409 -24.43 -25.92 3.46
CA ALA A 409 -25.25 -24.74 3.73
C ALA A 409 -24.68 -23.49 3.03
N GLY A 410 -23.36 -23.30 3.05
CA GLY A 410 -22.69 -22.21 2.34
C GLY A 410 -22.94 -22.24 0.83
N LEU A 411 -22.87 -23.41 0.18
CA LEU A 411 -23.17 -23.55 -1.25
C LEU A 411 -24.65 -23.33 -1.58
N LEU A 412 -25.56 -23.81 -0.73
CA LEU A 412 -27.00 -23.60 -0.91
C LEU A 412 -27.43 -22.16 -0.65
N GLY A 413 -26.66 -21.42 0.15
CA GLY A 413 -26.86 -20.00 0.46
C GLY A 413 -26.23 -19.04 -0.54
N LEU A 414 -25.64 -19.52 -1.65
CA LEU A 414 -25.06 -18.65 -2.66
C LEU A 414 -26.13 -17.76 -3.33
N PRO A 415 -25.77 -16.57 -3.87
CA PRO A 415 -26.68 -15.72 -4.61
C PRO A 415 -27.28 -16.42 -5.84
N ASN A 416 -28.46 -15.97 -6.29
CA ASN A 416 -29.18 -16.56 -7.43
C ASN A 416 -28.33 -16.71 -8.71
N ALA A 417 -27.34 -15.83 -8.92
CA ALA A 417 -26.42 -15.90 -10.05
C ALA A 417 -25.58 -17.19 -10.07
N PHE A 418 -25.33 -17.80 -8.90
CA PHE A 418 -24.59 -19.04 -8.73
C PHE A 418 -25.52 -20.25 -8.59
N VAL A 419 -26.69 -20.07 -7.95
CA VAL A 419 -27.65 -21.16 -7.70
C VAL A 419 -28.11 -21.85 -8.99
N LYS A 420 -28.19 -21.14 -10.11
CA LYS A 420 -28.51 -21.74 -11.42
C LYS A 420 -27.52 -22.81 -11.89
N TYR A 421 -26.33 -22.90 -11.28
CA TYR A 421 -25.32 -23.92 -11.55
C TYR A 421 -25.35 -25.09 -10.57
N LEU A 422 -26.23 -25.07 -9.58
CA LEU A 422 -26.46 -26.17 -8.65
C LEU A 422 -27.41 -27.18 -9.29
N GLU A 423 -26.85 -28.16 -9.99
CA GLU A 423 -27.62 -29.24 -10.60
C GLU A 423 -28.34 -30.07 -9.51
N PRO A 424 -29.66 -30.30 -9.60
CA PRO A 424 -30.41 -30.99 -8.54
C PRO A 424 -29.84 -32.36 -8.17
N ALA A 425 -29.34 -33.11 -9.15
CA ALA A 425 -28.72 -34.42 -8.92
C ALA A 425 -27.40 -34.32 -8.15
N GLU A 426 -26.57 -33.31 -8.42
CA GLU A 426 -25.32 -33.07 -7.71
C GLU A 426 -25.57 -32.58 -6.28
N VAL A 427 -26.61 -31.75 -6.09
CA VAL A 427 -27.05 -31.31 -4.75
C VAL A 427 -27.50 -32.50 -3.92
N ALA A 428 -28.35 -33.37 -4.47
CA ALA A 428 -28.78 -34.59 -3.78
C ALA A 428 -27.60 -35.52 -3.43
N ALA A 429 -26.61 -35.64 -4.33
CA ALA A 429 -25.40 -36.40 -4.05
C ALA A 429 -24.55 -35.77 -2.93
N ALA A 430 -24.46 -34.43 -2.87
CA ALA A 430 -23.77 -33.73 -1.80
C ALA A 430 -24.47 -33.93 -0.43
N PHE A 431 -25.80 -33.86 -0.38
CA PHE A 431 -26.57 -34.19 0.83
C PHE A 431 -26.29 -35.61 1.33
N ARG A 432 -26.30 -36.59 0.43
CA ARG A 432 -25.95 -37.98 0.76
C ARG A 432 -24.55 -38.11 1.35
N ARG A 433 -23.53 -37.47 0.75
CA ARG A 433 -22.15 -37.47 1.27
C ARG A 433 -22.05 -36.85 2.67
N VAL A 434 -22.74 -35.75 2.93
CA VAL A 434 -22.72 -35.10 4.26
C VAL A 434 -23.44 -35.97 5.30
N ALA A 435 -24.54 -36.61 4.92
CA ALA A 435 -25.30 -37.51 5.80
C ALA A 435 -24.47 -38.70 6.32
N GLU A 436 -23.48 -39.18 5.56
CA GLU A 436 -22.57 -40.26 6.02
C GLU A 436 -21.81 -39.90 7.31
N GLY A 437 -21.58 -38.60 7.56
CA GLY A 437 -20.83 -38.11 8.74
C GLY A 437 -21.61 -37.17 9.67
N ASP A 438 -22.84 -36.76 9.32
CA ASP A 438 -23.64 -35.79 10.06
C ASP A 438 -25.07 -36.34 10.31
N PRO A 439 -25.40 -36.77 11.54
CA PRO A 439 -26.71 -37.37 11.88
C PRO A 439 -27.90 -36.44 11.66
N CYS A 440 -27.69 -35.12 11.71
CA CYS A 440 -28.74 -34.14 11.48
C CYS A 440 -29.11 -34.09 9.99
N THR A 441 -28.10 -34.11 9.12
CA THR A 441 -28.27 -34.14 7.66
C THR A 441 -28.84 -35.48 7.20
N GLU A 442 -28.42 -36.60 7.82
CA GLU A 442 -29.04 -37.92 7.62
C GLU A 442 -30.54 -37.90 7.93
N SER A 443 -30.92 -37.32 9.06
CA SER A 443 -32.32 -37.18 9.46
C SER A 443 -33.13 -36.34 8.47
N TRP A 444 -32.56 -35.29 7.91
CA TRP A 444 -33.20 -34.47 6.86
C TRP A 444 -33.36 -35.25 5.56
N LEU A 445 -32.32 -35.94 5.11
CA LEU A 445 -32.37 -36.75 3.89
C LEU A 445 -33.44 -37.83 4.02
N ALA A 446 -33.49 -38.55 5.14
CA ALA A 446 -34.52 -39.55 5.41
C ALA A 446 -35.94 -38.96 5.44
N ALA A 447 -36.10 -37.69 5.82
CA ALA A 447 -37.40 -37.01 5.77
C ALA A 447 -37.79 -36.60 4.34
N LEU A 448 -36.82 -36.15 3.54
CA LEU A 448 -37.01 -35.69 2.15
C LEU A 448 -37.19 -36.85 1.16
N GLU A 449 -36.53 -37.99 1.38
CA GLU A 449 -36.63 -39.18 0.52
C GLU A 449 -37.86 -40.03 0.82
N ARG A 450 -38.64 -39.71 1.87
CA ARG A 450 -39.93 -40.38 2.07
C ARG A 450 -40.76 -40.12 0.82
N PRO A 451 -41.11 -41.16 0.04
CA PRO A 451 -42.05 -40.98 -1.05
C PRO A 451 -43.27 -40.31 -0.42
N GLU A 452 -43.73 -39.20 -1.00
CA GLU A 452 -45.00 -38.60 -0.60
C GLU A 452 -45.95 -39.76 -0.39
N ARG A 453 -46.42 -39.96 0.85
CA ARG A 453 -47.50 -40.91 1.09
C ARG A 453 -48.56 -40.45 0.12
N GLN A 454 -48.72 -41.21 -0.98
CA GLN A 454 -49.80 -41.01 -1.92
C GLN A 454 -51.01 -40.78 -1.04
N LYS A 455 -51.67 -39.64 -1.23
CA LYS A 455 -52.99 -39.40 -0.67
C LYS A 455 -53.89 -40.51 -1.22
N SER A 456 -53.84 -41.66 -0.58
CA SER A 456 -54.74 -42.78 -0.76
C SER A 456 -55.95 -42.47 0.13
N GLY A 457 -57.01 -41.98 -0.51
CA GLY A 457 -58.31 -41.67 0.11
C GLY A 457 -58.33 -40.30 0.80
N GLU A 458 -59.30 -39.42 0.55
CA GLU A 458 -60.69 -39.60 0.12
C GLU A 458 -61.09 -38.71 -1.08
#